data_AF-A0A6C0BBH0-F1
#
_entry.id   AF-A0A6C0BBH0-F1
#
_cell.length_a   1.000
_cell.length_b   1.000
_cell.length_c   1.000
_cell.angle_alpha   90.00
_cell.angle_beta   90.00
_cell.angle_gamma   90.00
#
_symmetry.space_group_name_H-M   'P 1'
#
loop_
_entity.id
_entity.type
_entity.pdbx_description
1 polymer ?
#
loop_
_entity_poly.entity_id
_entity_poly.type
_entity_poly.pdbx_seq_one_letter_code
_entity_poly.pdbx_strand_id
1 'polypeptide(L)'
;MSNSLELYNLEGEFNETLRQYKQAYLNYISVLQNQNSNSQYIILDNTDSSGNTINSIQNTSENNCEILCSANSECYGFVFDAKNTCYIKNNSAFQTQTVQDSKFYIKNKNIKTNIIIYNEKLIRLNQQIIQLLNSTQTEVVSVQNENKTKLLEAKKIYIELLKEKTKIQQITDENLTTDTVKNFFETYFQYQYAQYLFWFFLLVIIFLITIKFVFFPHIESNMAKFIGWALFFAFIVVTALYSYVPAGFLILCLIISYICLGFLKIVPIP
;
A
#
# COMPACT_ATOMS: atom_id res chain seq x y z
N MET A 1 -20.86 -22.30 -9.67
CA MET A 1 -19.72 -21.86 -10.51
C MET A 1 -19.79 -20.35 -10.84
N SER A 2 -20.97 -19.75 -11.02
CA SER A 2 -21.12 -18.29 -11.22
C SER A 2 -20.62 -17.46 -10.03
N ASN A 3 -21.09 -17.77 -8.81
CA ASN A 3 -20.80 -16.96 -7.62
C ASN A 3 -19.32 -16.97 -7.19
N SER A 4 -18.57 -18.03 -7.50
CA SER A 4 -17.14 -18.10 -7.18
C SER A 4 -16.30 -17.18 -8.08
N LEU A 5 -16.65 -17.07 -9.37
CA LEU A 5 -15.98 -16.16 -10.30
C LEU A 5 -16.32 -14.71 -9.99
N GLU A 6 -17.59 -14.44 -9.64
CA GLU A 6 -18.03 -13.11 -9.20
C GLU A 6 -17.31 -12.67 -7.91
N LEU A 7 -17.18 -13.57 -6.93
CA LEU A 7 -16.43 -13.29 -5.70
C LEU A 7 -14.97 -12.93 -5.99
N TYR A 8 -14.30 -13.70 -6.86
CA TYR A 8 -12.92 -13.43 -7.25
C TYR A 8 -12.75 -12.05 -7.91
N ASN A 9 -13.69 -11.67 -8.79
CA ASN A 9 -13.66 -10.37 -9.44
C ASN A 9 -13.88 -9.22 -8.43
N LEU A 10 -14.82 -9.39 -7.48
CA LEU A 10 -15.07 -8.41 -6.42
C LEU A 10 -13.86 -8.26 -5.48
N GLU A 11 -13.22 -9.36 -5.09
CA GLU A 11 -11.99 -9.35 -4.29
C GLU A 11 -10.85 -8.65 -5.05
N GLY A 12 -10.71 -8.91 -6.35
CA GLY A 12 -9.76 -8.22 -7.22
C GLY A 12 -9.99 -6.71 -7.26
N GLU A 13 -11.22 -6.27 -7.50
CA GLU A 13 -11.57 -4.84 -7.54
C GLU A 13 -11.40 -4.18 -6.16
N PHE A 14 -11.71 -4.90 -5.08
CA PHE A 14 -11.50 -4.44 -3.71
C PHE A 14 -10.02 -4.20 -3.43
N ASN A 15 -9.15 -5.15 -3.76
CA ASN A 15 -7.72 -5.03 -3.57
C ASN A 15 -7.10 -3.89 -4.39
N GLU A 16 -7.55 -3.73 -5.63
CA GLU A 16 -7.11 -2.61 -6.48
C GLU A 16 -7.56 -1.27 -5.91
N THR A 17 -8.83 -1.15 -5.51
CA THR A 17 -9.36 0.05 -4.87
C THR A 17 -8.62 0.36 -3.56
N LEU A 18 -8.24 -0.67 -2.81
CA LEU A 18 -7.49 -0.51 -1.57
C LEU A 18 -6.09 0.04 -1.84
N ARG A 19 -5.43 -0.42 -2.90
CA ARG A 19 -4.15 0.15 -3.35
C ARG A 19 -4.29 1.63 -3.72
N GLN A 20 -5.35 1.98 -4.46
CA GLN A 20 -5.61 3.36 -4.86
C GLN A 20 -5.96 4.27 -3.68
N TYR A 21 -6.74 3.78 -2.72
CA TYR A 21 -6.99 4.46 -1.45
C TYR A 21 -5.69 4.78 -0.71
N LYS A 22 -4.78 3.81 -0.60
CA LYS A 22 -3.47 3.98 0.03
C LYS A 22 -2.65 5.06 -0.67
N GLN A 23 -2.63 5.06 -2.01
CA GLN A 23 -1.90 6.08 -2.76
C GLN A 23 -2.50 7.48 -2.59
N ALA A 24 -3.83 7.61 -2.65
CA ALA A 24 -4.51 8.88 -2.42
C ALA A 24 -4.22 9.44 -1.03
N TYR A 25 -4.09 8.55 -0.05
CA TYR A 25 -3.72 8.91 1.31
C TYR A 25 -2.27 9.42 1.42
N LEU A 26 -1.30 8.74 0.79
CA LEU A 26 0.09 9.22 0.73
C LEU A 26 0.19 10.61 0.07
N ASN A 27 -0.59 10.84 -0.99
CA ASN A 27 -0.68 12.13 -1.66
C ASN A 27 -1.27 13.22 -0.74
N TYR A 28 -2.23 12.86 0.12
CA TYR A 28 -2.77 13.79 1.10
C TYR A 28 -1.75 14.18 2.17
N ILE A 29 -1.01 13.20 2.72
CA ILE A 29 0.08 13.49 3.66
C ILE A 29 1.12 14.41 3.00
N SER A 30 1.52 14.13 1.77
CA SER A 30 2.56 14.93 1.09
C SER A 30 2.13 16.39 0.94
N VAL A 31 0.83 16.67 0.74
CA VAL A 31 0.31 18.04 0.73
C VAL A 31 0.22 18.66 2.11
N LEU A 32 -0.13 17.89 3.15
CA LEU A 32 -0.07 18.39 4.53
C LEU A 32 1.38 18.76 4.94
N GLN A 33 2.37 18.01 4.48
CA GLN A 33 3.78 18.29 4.76
C GLN A 33 4.31 19.48 3.93
N ASN A 34 3.82 19.65 2.71
CA ASN A 34 4.25 20.71 1.81
C ASN A 34 3.35 21.95 1.86
N GLN A 35 2.61 22.21 2.96
CA GLN A 35 1.74 23.40 3.06
C GLN A 35 2.47 24.75 2.93
N ASN A 36 3.80 24.76 2.96
CA ASN A 36 4.63 25.94 2.67
C ASN A 36 4.97 26.13 1.17
N SER A 37 4.59 25.19 0.30
CA SER A 37 4.77 25.30 -1.15
C SER A 37 3.50 25.86 -1.78
N ASN A 38 3.62 27.01 -2.45
CA ASN A 38 2.53 27.69 -3.18
C ASN A 38 1.95 26.89 -4.39
N SER A 39 2.32 25.61 -4.57
CA SER A 39 1.78 24.79 -5.65
C SER A 39 0.30 24.51 -5.40
N GLN A 40 -0.58 24.90 -6.33
CA GLN A 40 -2.02 24.62 -6.25
C GLN A 40 -2.39 23.18 -6.59
N TYR A 41 -1.43 22.39 -7.08
CA TYR A 41 -1.64 21.04 -7.60
C TYR A 41 -0.66 20.03 -7.01
N ILE A 42 -1.16 18.81 -6.80
CA ILE A 42 -0.34 17.59 -6.76
C ILE A 42 -0.16 17.10 -8.18
N ILE A 43 1.05 16.67 -8.51
CA ILE A 43 1.39 16.07 -9.79
C ILE A 43 1.61 14.58 -9.57
N LEU A 44 0.88 13.75 -10.30
CA LEU A 44 1.10 12.31 -10.39
C LEU A 44 1.66 11.98 -11.77
N ASP A 45 2.94 11.60 -11.81
CA ASP A 45 3.59 11.20 -13.05
C ASP A 45 3.08 9.85 -13.56
N ASN A 46 3.22 9.64 -14.87
CA ASN A 46 2.80 8.46 -15.61
C ASN A 46 1.36 8.00 -15.30
N THR A 47 0.44 8.95 -15.14
CA THR A 47 -0.89 8.70 -14.62
C THR A 47 -1.97 9.34 -15.48
N ASP A 48 -3.03 8.58 -15.76
CA ASP A 48 -4.28 9.07 -16.35
C ASP A 48 -5.48 8.81 -15.42
N SER A 49 -6.50 9.64 -15.63
CA SER A 49 -7.84 9.49 -15.09
C SER A 49 -8.81 9.30 -16.25
N SER A 50 -9.04 8.05 -16.62
CA SER A 50 -9.91 7.64 -17.71
C SER A 50 -11.37 8.02 -17.42
N GLY A 51 -12.06 8.49 -18.45
CA GLY A 51 -13.39 9.09 -18.30
C GLY A 51 -13.35 10.48 -17.66
N ASN A 52 -14.52 11.01 -17.30
CA ASN A 52 -14.69 12.20 -16.45
C ASN A 52 -14.11 13.51 -17.03
N THR A 53 -13.76 13.52 -18.31
CA THR A 53 -13.27 14.70 -19.03
C THR A 53 -14.44 15.66 -19.26
N ILE A 54 -14.36 16.84 -18.67
CA ILE A 54 -15.26 17.97 -18.93
C ILE A 54 -14.95 18.55 -20.31
N ASN A 55 -13.66 18.76 -20.59
CA ASN A 55 -13.17 19.35 -21.83
C ASN A 55 -11.77 18.84 -22.15
N SER A 56 -11.43 18.77 -23.44
CA SER A 56 -10.09 18.41 -23.92
C SER A 56 -9.55 19.43 -24.90
N ILE A 57 -8.30 19.82 -24.74
CA ILE A 57 -7.64 20.84 -25.58
C ILE A 57 -6.31 20.29 -26.06
N GLN A 58 -6.11 20.26 -27.36
CA GLN A 58 -4.88 19.78 -28.00
C GLN A 58 -3.88 20.92 -28.21
N ASN A 59 -2.60 20.57 -28.40
CA ASN A 59 -1.52 21.51 -28.72
C ASN A 59 -1.42 22.67 -27.71
N THR A 60 -1.57 22.36 -26.42
CA THR A 60 -1.55 23.34 -25.33
C THR A 60 -0.39 23.08 -24.37
N SER A 61 -0.15 23.98 -23.42
CA SER A 61 0.84 23.79 -22.35
C SER A 61 0.19 23.41 -21.02
N GLU A 62 0.98 22.83 -20.11
CA GLU A 62 0.59 22.56 -18.72
C GLU A 62 0.08 23.83 -18.03
N ASN A 63 0.78 24.97 -18.19
CA ASN A 63 0.36 26.24 -17.59
C ASN A 63 -1.03 26.70 -18.08
N ASN A 64 -1.36 26.48 -19.36
CA ASN A 64 -2.68 26.82 -19.87
C ASN A 64 -3.75 25.88 -19.31
N CYS A 65 -3.44 24.58 -19.09
CA CYS A 65 -4.33 23.68 -18.37
C CYS A 65 -4.62 24.16 -16.95
N GLU A 66 -3.60 24.62 -16.24
CA GLU A 66 -3.75 25.13 -14.88
C GLU A 66 -4.68 26.34 -14.84
N ILE A 67 -4.52 27.30 -15.78
CA ILE A 67 -5.39 28.48 -15.88
C ILE A 67 -6.84 28.05 -16.13
N LEU A 68 -7.06 27.17 -17.11
CA LEU A 68 -8.39 26.72 -17.50
C LEU A 68 -9.07 25.91 -16.41
N CYS A 69 -8.31 25.02 -15.76
CA CYS A 69 -8.80 24.26 -14.64
C CYS A 69 -9.10 25.18 -13.46
N SER A 70 -8.27 26.17 -13.16
CA SER A 70 -8.50 27.12 -12.06
C SER A 70 -9.72 28.00 -12.28
N ALA A 71 -9.99 28.40 -13.52
CA ALA A 71 -11.16 29.18 -13.91
C ALA A 71 -12.48 28.36 -13.88
N ASN A 72 -12.39 27.03 -13.94
CA ASN A 72 -13.55 26.14 -13.90
C ASN A 72 -13.79 25.59 -12.48
N SER A 73 -14.94 25.92 -11.89
CA SER A 73 -15.36 25.47 -10.56
C SER A 73 -15.58 23.96 -10.47
N GLU A 74 -16.00 23.32 -11.56
CA GLU A 74 -16.18 21.87 -11.66
C GLU A 74 -14.86 21.13 -11.90
N CYS A 75 -13.78 21.85 -12.27
CA CYS A 75 -12.50 21.21 -12.48
C CYS A 75 -11.93 20.71 -11.16
N TYR A 76 -11.79 19.39 -11.11
CA TYR A 76 -11.14 18.68 -10.03
C TYR A 76 -9.61 18.71 -10.17
N GLY A 77 -9.16 18.58 -11.42
CA GLY A 77 -7.78 18.46 -11.85
C GLY A 77 -7.73 18.28 -13.37
N PHE A 78 -6.55 18.06 -13.93
CA PHE A 78 -6.39 17.81 -15.36
C PHE A 78 -5.28 16.80 -15.63
N VAL A 79 -5.43 16.04 -16.72
CA VAL A 79 -4.36 15.19 -17.24
C VAL A 79 -3.69 15.89 -18.40
N PHE A 80 -2.37 15.95 -18.40
CA PHE A 80 -1.57 16.44 -19.51
C PHE A 80 -0.77 15.27 -20.10
N ASP A 81 -1.03 14.94 -21.36
CA ASP A 81 -0.38 13.82 -22.05
C ASP A 81 0.83 14.24 -22.88
N ALA A 82 1.62 13.26 -23.32
CA ALA A 82 2.79 13.47 -24.16
C ALA A 82 2.50 14.12 -25.53
N LYS A 83 1.23 14.15 -25.96
CA LYS A 83 0.80 14.79 -27.21
C LYS A 83 0.42 16.25 -26.99
N ASN A 84 0.77 16.83 -25.84
CA ASN A 84 0.38 18.17 -25.43
C ASN A 84 -1.14 18.36 -25.39
N THR A 85 -1.87 17.29 -25.03
CA THR A 85 -3.32 17.34 -24.84
C THR A 85 -3.64 17.46 -23.37
N CYS A 86 -4.50 18.43 -23.08
CA CYS A 86 -5.03 18.71 -21.77
C CYS A 86 -6.43 18.14 -21.64
N TYR A 87 -6.66 17.28 -20.66
CA TYR A 87 -7.98 16.75 -20.34
C TYR A 87 -8.41 17.31 -18.98
N ILE A 88 -9.30 18.30 -18.98
CA ILE A 88 -9.88 18.89 -17.78
C ILE A 88 -10.86 17.88 -17.18
N LYS A 89 -10.69 17.50 -15.92
CA LYS A 89 -11.46 16.43 -15.27
C LYS A 89 -12.38 16.96 -14.18
N ASN A 90 -13.56 16.34 -14.01
CA ASN A 90 -14.51 16.66 -12.94
C ASN A 90 -14.21 15.90 -11.64
N ASN A 91 -15.05 16.07 -10.61
CA ASN A 91 -14.87 15.44 -9.28
C ASN A 91 -14.92 13.91 -9.24
N SER A 92 -15.29 13.27 -10.35
CA SER A 92 -15.22 11.81 -10.51
C SER A 92 -13.86 11.36 -11.00
N ALA A 93 -12.88 12.26 -11.14
CA ALA A 93 -11.54 11.95 -11.60
C ALA A 93 -10.70 11.29 -10.51
N PHE A 94 -10.30 10.05 -10.77
CA PHE A 94 -9.40 9.29 -9.93
C PHE A 94 -8.31 8.63 -10.79
N GLN A 95 -7.22 8.20 -10.17
CA GLN A 95 -6.17 7.47 -10.89
C GLN A 95 -6.75 6.13 -11.37
N THR A 96 -6.92 5.98 -12.68
CA THR A 96 -7.49 4.76 -13.26
C THR A 96 -6.44 3.90 -13.92
N GLN A 97 -5.37 4.51 -14.46
CA GLN A 97 -4.42 3.86 -15.34
C GLN A 97 -3.03 4.48 -15.21
N THR A 98 -2.01 3.63 -15.29
CA THR A 98 -0.63 4.09 -15.50
C THR A 98 -0.43 4.31 -17.00
N VAL A 99 -0.27 5.56 -17.40
CA VAL A 99 -0.04 5.95 -18.79
C VAL A 99 1.29 6.67 -18.86
N GLN A 100 2.26 6.07 -19.54
CA GLN A 100 3.60 6.61 -19.68
C GLN A 100 3.55 8.03 -20.25
N ASP A 101 4.38 8.91 -19.69
CA ASP A 101 4.55 10.31 -20.12
C ASP A 101 3.27 11.16 -20.02
N SER A 102 2.28 10.71 -19.23
CA SER A 102 1.12 11.51 -18.85
C SER A 102 1.23 11.95 -17.40
N LYS A 103 0.79 13.16 -17.09
CA LYS A 103 0.79 13.69 -15.72
C LYS A 103 -0.62 14.05 -15.30
N PHE A 104 -1.05 13.57 -14.15
CA PHE A 104 -2.33 13.95 -13.57
C PHE A 104 -2.13 15.01 -12.47
N TYR A 105 -2.63 16.21 -12.73
CA TYR A 105 -2.60 17.35 -11.84
C TYR A 105 -3.91 17.41 -11.05
N ILE A 106 -3.84 17.28 -9.72
CA ILE A 106 -5.01 17.29 -8.83
C ILE A 106 -4.97 18.56 -7.99
N LYS A 107 -6.04 19.36 -7.98
CA LYS A 107 -6.08 20.55 -7.13
C LYS A 107 -5.94 20.17 -5.66
N ASN A 108 -5.13 20.90 -4.89
CA ASN A 108 -4.90 20.59 -3.48
C ASN A 108 -6.19 20.55 -2.65
N LYS A 109 -7.11 21.49 -2.90
CA LYS A 109 -8.42 21.54 -2.22
C LYS A 109 -9.26 20.28 -2.40
N ASN A 110 -8.97 19.50 -3.44
CA ASN A 110 -9.78 18.39 -3.88
C ASN A 110 -9.27 17.02 -3.39
N ILE A 111 -8.03 16.94 -2.90
CA ILE A 111 -7.39 15.67 -2.48
C ILE A 111 -8.20 14.90 -1.43
N LYS A 112 -8.80 15.62 -0.47
CA LYS A 112 -9.65 15.03 0.57
C LYS A 112 -10.77 14.18 -0.04
N THR A 113 -11.32 14.64 -1.16
CA THR A 113 -12.40 13.97 -1.90
C THR A 113 -11.98 12.60 -2.41
N ASN A 114 -10.75 12.43 -2.90
CA ASN A 114 -10.29 11.12 -3.40
C ASN A 114 -10.24 10.06 -2.31
N ILE A 115 -9.75 10.41 -1.11
CA ILE A 115 -9.69 9.48 0.02
C ILE A 115 -11.12 9.04 0.38
N ILE A 116 -12.05 9.98 0.46
CA ILE A 116 -13.46 9.71 0.77
C ILE A 116 -14.09 8.82 -0.31
N ILE A 117 -13.91 9.14 -1.59
CA ILE A 117 -14.46 8.37 -2.72
C ILE A 117 -13.95 6.92 -2.68
N TYR A 118 -12.65 6.71 -2.50
CA TYR A 118 -12.11 5.36 -2.44
C TYR A 118 -12.58 4.59 -1.21
N ASN A 119 -12.65 5.24 -0.04
CA ASN A 119 -13.19 4.61 1.16
C ASN A 119 -14.67 4.19 0.97
N GLU A 120 -15.49 5.03 0.34
CA GLU A 120 -16.87 4.68 0.01
C GLU A 120 -16.97 3.53 -1.00
N LYS A 121 -16.11 3.52 -2.01
CA LYS A 121 -16.03 2.41 -2.97
C LYS A 121 -15.63 1.10 -2.28
N LEU A 122 -14.65 1.13 -1.35
CA LEU A 122 -14.24 -0.03 -0.55
C LEU A 122 -15.39 -0.55 0.31
N ILE A 123 -16.13 0.34 0.98
CA ILE A 123 -17.31 -0.02 1.78
C ILE A 123 -18.34 -0.74 0.90
N ARG A 124 -18.65 -0.20 -0.29
CA ARG A 124 -19.60 -0.80 -1.23
C ARG A 124 -19.15 -2.18 -1.73
N LEU A 125 -17.91 -2.31 -2.18
CA LEU A 125 -17.35 -3.58 -2.65
C LEU A 125 -17.37 -4.63 -1.54
N ASN A 126 -17.01 -4.23 -0.32
CA ASN A 126 -17.02 -5.14 0.82
C ASN A 126 -18.45 -5.56 1.22
N GLN A 127 -19.45 -4.68 1.09
CA GLN A 127 -20.86 -5.06 1.25
C GLN A 127 -21.29 -6.10 0.21
N GLN A 128 -20.89 -5.93 -1.06
CA GLN A 128 -21.20 -6.90 -2.12
C GLN A 128 -20.54 -8.26 -1.84
N ILE A 129 -19.28 -8.28 -1.38
CA ILE A 129 -18.58 -9.49 -0.95
C ILE A 129 -19.34 -10.18 0.20
N ILE A 130 -19.74 -9.43 1.23
CA ILE A 130 -20.52 -9.97 2.36
C ILE A 130 -21.86 -10.56 1.89
N GLN A 131 -22.57 -9.87 1.00
CA GLN A 131 -23.84 -10.35 0.45
C GLN A 131 -23.67 -11.65 -0.33
N LEU A 132 -22.65 -11.74 -1.17
CA LEU A 132 -22.35 -12.92 -1.98
C LEU A 132 -21.89 -14.11 -1.12
N LEU A 133 -21.10 -13.86 -0.08
CA LEU A 133 -20.69 -14.88 0.89
C LEU A 133 -21.87 -15.41 1.72
N ASN A 134 -22.81 -14.53 2.11
CA ASN A 134 -24.02 -14.95 2.81
C ASN A 134 -24.94 -15.79 1.93
N SER A 135 -25.11 -15.43 0.65
CA SER A 135 -26.00 -16.15 -0.27
C SER A 135 -25.47 -17.55 -0.63
N THR A 136 -24.15 -17.71 -0.70
CA THR A 136 -23.48 -19.01 -0.94
C THR A 136 -23.42 -19.92 0.28
N GLN A 137 -23.69 -19.43 1.49
CA GLN A 137 -23.62 -20.23 2.73
C GLN A 137 -24.80 -21.20 2.91
N THR A 138 -25.86 -21.03 2.11
CA THR A 138 -27.11 -21.80 2.16
C THR A 138 -27.10 -23.09 1.32
N GLU A 139 -26.09 -23.35 0.47
CA GLU A 139 -26.18 -24.45 -0.53
C GLU A 139 -25.25 -25.68 -0.32
N VAL A 140 -24.12 -25.64 0.41
CA VAL A 140 -23.21 -26.82 0.51
C VAL A 140 -22.43 -26.89 1.84
N VAL A 141 -22.54 -28.00 2.58
CA VAL A 141 -21.97 -28.20 3.94
C VAL A 141 -20.43 -28.17 4.00
N SER A 142 -19.70 -28.59 2.95
CA SER A 142 -18.23 -28.62 2.95
C SER A 142 -17.57 -27.27 2.64
N VAL A 143 -18.28 -26.34 1.98
CA VAL A 143 -17.81 -24.98 1.65
C VAL A 143 -18.08 -24.00 2.80
N GLN A 144 -18.83 -24.42 3.83
CA GLN A 144 -19.29 -23.54 4.91
C GLN A 144 -18.17 -22.99 5.80
N ASN A 145 -17.07 -23.71 6.03
CA ASN A 145 -16.03 -23.27 6.96
C ASN A 145 -15.09 -22.19 6.38
N GLU A 146 -14.72 -22.31 5.11
CA GLU A 146 -13.89 -21.30 4.42
C GLU A 146 -14.68 -20.00 4.23
N ASN A 147 -15.91 -20.09 3.72
CA ASN A 147 -16.77 -18.92 3.51
C ASN A 147 -17.13 -18.21 4.81
N LYS A 148 -17.32 -18.95 5.92
CA LYS A 148 -17.55 -18.36 7.25
C LYS A 148 -16.35 -17.52 7.71
N THR A 149 -15.13 -17.98 7.43
CA THR A 149 -13.90 -17.27 7.80
C THR A 149 -13.73 -16.00 6.98
N LYS A 150 -13.89 -16.10 5.65
CA LYS A 150 -13.90 -14.94 4.73
C LYS A 150 -14.98 -13.92 5.08
N LEU A 151 -16.17 -14.38 5.49
CA LEU A 151 -17.26 -13.51 5.92
C LEU A 151 -16.93 -12.74 7.20
N LEU A 152 -16.31 -13.41 8.18
CA LEU A 152 -15.85 -12.76 9.42
C LEU A 152 -14.78 -11.71 9.13
N GLU A 153 -13.84 -12.02 8.25
CA GLU A 153 -12.79 -11.10 7.82
C GLU A 153 -13.36 -9.89 7.07
N ALA A 154 -14.23 -10.10 6.09
CA ALA A 154 -14.91 -9.05 5.36
C ALA A 154 -15.71 -8.12 6.31
N LYS A 155 -16.44 -8.68 7.28
CA LYS A 155 -17.14 -7.89 8.30
C LYS A 155 -16.19 -7.06 9.18
N LYS A 156 -15.03 -7.62 9.54
CA LYS A 156 -14.01 -6.88 10.30
C LYS A 156 -13.46 -5.71 9.49
N ILE A 157 -13.11 -5.96 8.22
CA ILE A 157 -12.64 -4.93 7.28
C ILE A 157 -13.69 -3.82 7.12
N TYR A 158 -14.98 -4.18 7.05
CA TYR A 158 -16.08 -3.22 6.93
C TYR A 158 -16.12 -2.24 8.11
N ILE A 159 -16.02 -2.77 9.33
CA ILE A 159 -16.03 -1.97 10.56
C ILE A 159 -14.84 -1.02 10.61
N GLU A 160 -13.64 -1.49 10.24
CA GLU A 160 -12.46 -0.64 10.18
C GLU A 160 -12.60 0.45 9.11
N LEU A 161 -13.12 0.14 7.92
CA LEU A 161 -13.37 1.13 6.86
C LEU A 161 -14.35 2.22 7.30
N LEU A 162 -15.41 1.86 8.04
CA LEU A 162 -16.36 2.83 8.61
C LEU A 162 -15.72 3.73 9.68
N LYS A 163 -14.87 3.14 10.53
CA LYS A 163 -14.12 3.88 11.54
C LYS A 163 -13.13 4.84 10.89
N GLU A 164 -12.45 4.40 9.82
CA GLU A 164 -11.59 5.26 9.01
C GLU A 164 -12.38 6.40 8.36
N LYS A 165 -13.55 6.11 7.77
CA LYS A 165 -14.44 7.14 7.19
C LYS A 165 -14.74 8.24 8.19
N THR A 166 -15.15 7.86 9.39
CA THR A 166 -15.52 8.80 10.46
C THR A 166 -14.33 9.67 10.87
N LYS A 167 -13.14 9.08 10.96
CA LYS A 167 -11.91 9.81 11.29
C LYS A 167 -11.46 10.74 10.17
N ILE A 168 -11.58 10.32 8.91
CA ILE A 168 -11.30 11.18 7.74
C ILE A 168 -12.24 12.38 7.73
N GLN A 169 -13.52 12.18 8.07
CA GLN A 169 -14.48 13.27 8.21
C GLN A 169 -14.08 14.22 9.33
N GLN A 170 -13.69 13.72 10.51
CA GLN A 170 -13.19 14.55 11.61
C GLN A 170 -11.93 15.37 11.23
N ILE A 171 -10.95 14.76 10.55
CA ILE A 171 -9.76 15.45 10.04
C ILE A 171 -10.12 16.46 8.92
N THR A 172 -11.25 16.25 8.25
CA THR A 172 -11.71 17.14 7.18
C THR A 172 -12.42 18.37 7.74
N ASP A 173 -13.17 18.20 8.83
CA ASP A 173 -14.01 19.22 9.46
C ASP A 173 -13.23 20.06 10.50
N GLU A 174 -12.19 19.50 11.11
CA GLU A 174 -11.28 20.21 12.02
C GLU A 174 -9.90 20.39 11.37
N ASN A 175 -9.29 21.59 11.48
CA ASN A 175 -7.90 21.87 11.08
C ASN A 175 -6.89 21.13 11.99
N LEU A 176 -6.97 19.80 12.07
CA LEU A 176 -6.12 18.97 12.91
C LEU A 176 -4.69 18.90 12.36
N THR A 177 -3.72 18.83 13.29
CA THR A 177 -2.29 18.94 13.00
C THR A 177 -1.73 17.69 12.34
N THR A 178 -0.69 17.89 11.53
CA THR A 178 0.02 16.88 10.71
C THR A 178 0.47 15.64 11.51
N ASP A 179 0.76 15.80 12.81
CA ASP A 179 1.28 14.73 13.68
C ASP A 179 0.24 13.64 14.00
N THR A 180 -1.02 14.03 14.20
CA THR A 180 -2.13 13.09 14.44
C THR A 180 -2.40 12.19 13.24
N VAL A 181 -2.23 12.75 12.04
CA VAL A 181 -2.46 12.08 10.75
C VAL A 181 -1.32 11.10 10.44
N LYS A 182 -0.07 11.48 10.75
CA LYS A 182 1.13 10.68 10.53
C LYS A 182 1.19 9.41 11.38
N ASN A 183 0.99 9.55 12.69
CA ASN A 183 1.11 8.43 13.64
C ASN A 183 0.09 7.31 13.40
N PHE A 184 -1.09 7.63 12.86
CA PHE A 184 -2.16 6.64 12.69
C PHE A 184 -1.89 5.63 11.55
N PHE A 185 -1.19 6.03 10.50
CA PHE A 185 -1.02 5.17 9.31
C PHE A 185 0.36 4.55 9.17
N GLU A 186 1.41 5.13 9.77
CA GLU A 186 2.73 4.49 9.82
C GLU A 186 2.67 3.09 10.44
N THR A 187 1.80 2.88 11.43
CA THR A 187 1.65 1.58 12.12
C THR A 187 1.06 0.48 11.24
N TYR A 188 0.18 0.80 10.29
CA TYR A 188 -0.45 -0.20 9.41
C TYR A 188 0.44 -0.58 8.22
N PHE A 189 1.16 0.39 7.65
CA PHE A 189 1.93 0.17 6.41
C PHE A 189 3.28 -0.51 6.61
N GLN A 190 3.90 -0.36 7.78
CA GLN A 190 5.18 -1.02 8.06
C GLN A 190 5.06 -2.55 8.14
N TYR A 191 3.87 -3.09 8.42
CA TYR A 191 3.66 -4.53 8.55
C TYR A 191 3.78 -5.29 7.22
N GLN A 192 3.15 -4.81 6.15
CA GLN A 192 3.20 -5.49 4.85
C GLN A 192 4.60 -5.44 4.23
N TYR A 193 5.31 -4.31 4.33
CA TYR A 193 6.66 -4.18 3.80
C TYR A 193 7.64 -5.14 4.50
N ALA A 194 7.53 -5.27 5.83
CA ALA A 194 8.34 -6.21 6.60
C ALA A 194 8.11 -7.68 6.18
N GLN A 195 6.86 -8.04 5.85
CA GLN A 195 6.51 -9.39 5.39
C GLN A 195 7.13 -9.71 4.03
N TYR A 196 7.09 -8.79 3.06
CA TYR A 196 7.71 -9.01 1.74
C TYR A 196 9.23 -9.11 1.83
N LEU A 197 9.87 -8.30 2.67
CA LEU A 197 11.31 -8.39 2.89
C LEU A 197 11.70 -9.73 3.53
N PHE A 198 10.91 -10.23 4.48
CA PHE A 198 11.12 -11.55 5.09
C PHE A 198 11.14 -12.66 4.04
N TRP A 199 10.14 -12.70 3.15
CA TRP A 199 10.06 -13.72 2.09
C TRP A 199 11.20 -13.60 1.08
N PHE A 200 11.63 -12.39 0.75
CA PHE A 200 12.79 -12.16 -0.11
C PHE A 200 14.08 -12.76 0.49
N PHE A 201 14.35 -12.53 1.76
CA PHE A 201 15.53 -13.10 2.42
C PHE A 201 15.47 -14.63 2.53
N LEU A 202 14.29 -15.19 2.80
CA LEU A 202 14.09 -16.64 2.78
C LEU A 202 14.45 -17.24 1.41
N LEU A 203 14.04 -16.59 0.32
CA LEU A 203 14.34 -17.01 -1.04
C LEU A 203 15.84 -16.93 -1.34
N VAL A 204 16.51 -15.86 -0.92
CA VAL A 204 17.98 -15.71 -1.05
C VAL A 204 18.71 -16.83 -0.31
N ILE A 205 18.27 -17.22 0.89
CA ILE A 205 18.87 -18.32 1.65
C ILE A 205 18.69 -19.65 0.93
N ILE A 206 17.49 -19.95 0.43
CA ILE A 206 17.21 -21.16 -0.35
C ILE A 206 18.11 -21.20 -1.60
N PHE A 207 18.24 -20.07 -2.29
CA PHE A 207 19.09 -19.93 -3.46
C PHE A 207 20.56 -20.23 -3.14
N LEU A 208 21.10 -19.67 -2.06
CA LEU A 208 22.47 -19.94 -1.61
C LEU A 208 22.70 -21.42 -1.25
N ILE A 209 21.72 -22.06 -0.63
CA ILE A 209 21.76 -23.51 -0.33
C ILE A 209 21.78 -24.32 -1.63
N THR A 210 20.92 -23.98 -2.60
CA THR A 210 20.87 -24.68 -3.89
C THR A 210 22.15 -24.52 -4.70
N ILE A 211 22.74 -23.32 -4.75
CA ILE A 211 24.04 -23.09 -5.42
C ILE A 211 25.11 -24.00 -4.83
N LYS A 212 25.20 -24.06 -3.49
CA LYS A 212 26.20 -24.89 -2.82
C LYS A 212 26.03 -26.37 -3.17
N PHE A 213 24.80 -26.88 -3.14
CA PHE A 213 24.51 -28.28 -3.45
C PHE A 213 24.79 -28.65 -4.92
N VAL A 214 24.50 -27.74 -5.85
CA VAL A 214 24.64 -28.01 -7.29
C VAL A 214 26.07 -27.80 -7.77
N PHE A 215 26.72 -26.71 -7.36
CA PHE A 215 28.02 -26.32 -7.91
C PHE A 215 29.21 -26.79 -7.07
N PHE A 216 29.01 -27.08 -5.77
CA PHE A 216 30.10 -27.45 -4.86
C PHE A 216 29.81 -28.73 -4.05
N PRO A 217 29.50 -29.86 -4.70
CA PRO A 217 29.09 -31.09 -4.01
C PRO A 217 30.19 -31.76 -3.17
N HIS A 218 31.47 -31.43 -3.41
CA HIS A 218 32.62 -32.07 -2.76
C HIS A 218 33.14 -31.35 -1.50
N ILE A 219 32.53 -30.22 -1.10
CA ILE A 219 32.96 -29.51 0.11
C ILE A 219 32.37 -30.25 1.32
N GLU A 220 33.21 -31.00 2.04
CA GLU A 220 32.90 -31.61 3.35
C GLU A 220 32.69 -30.53 4.42
N SER A 221 31.61 -29.76 4.31
CA SER A 221 31.19 -28.88 5.39
C SER A 221 30.31 -29.66 6.35
N ASN A 222 30.57 -29.54 7.64
CA ASN A 222 29.69 -30.07 8.68
C ASN A 222 28.31 -29.39 8.55
N MET A 223 27.38 -30.08 7.88
CA MET A 223 26.09 -29.54 7.41
C MET A 223 25.30 -28.83 8.52
N ALA A 224 25.38 -29.34 9.75
CA ALA A 224 24.76 -28.75 10.92
C ALA A 224 25.28 -27.33 11.22
N LYS A 225 26.59 -27.09 11.07
CA LYS A 225 27.19 -25.77 11.30
C LYS A 225 26.75 -24.78 10.22
N PHE A 226 26.71 -25.20 8.96
CA PHE A 226 26.28 -24.33 7.87
C PHE A 226 24.81 -23.92 7.99
N ILE A 227 23.93 -24.88 8.30
CA ILE A 227 22.50 -24.61 8.54
C ILE A 227 22.33 -23.71 9.77
N GLY A 228 23.10 -23.94 10.85
CA GLY A 228 23.10 -23.11 12.04
C GLY A 228 23.45 -21.64 11.74
N TRP A 229 24.54 -21.41 10.99
CA TRP A 229 24.93 -20.06 10.59
C TRP A 229 23.91 -19.40 9.65
N ALA A 230 23.33 -20.14 8.70
CA ALA A 230 22.30 -19.62 7.82
C ALA A 230 21.04 -19.17 8.59
N LEU A 231 20.57 -19.98 9.54
CA LEU A 231 19.44 -19.64 10.41
C LEU A 231 19.77 -18.46 11.34
N PHE A 232 20.98 -18.39 11.86
CA PHE A 232 21.45 -17.28 12.69
C PHE A 232 21.50 -15.96 11.92
N PHE A 233 22.03 -15.97 10.69
CA PHE A 233 22.01 -14.80 9.81
C PHE A 233 20.59 -14.40 9.43
N ALA A 234 19.72 -15.36 9.12
CA ALA A 234 18.30 -15.09 8.88
C ALA A 234 17.65 -14.39 10.08
N PHE A 235 17.91 -14.89 11.30
CA PHE A 235 17.39 -14.30 12.52
C PHE A 235 17.91 -12.89 12.78
N ILE A 236 19.20 -12.64 12.54
CA ILE A 236 19.79 -11.28 12.63
C ILE A 236 19.13 -10.34 11.63
N VAL A 237 18.96 -10.78 10.38
CA VAL A 237 18.32 -9.97 9.33
C VAL A 237 16.88 -9.65 9.73
N VAL A 238 16.09 -10.64 10.15
CA VAL A 238 14.71 -10.40 10.62
C VAL A 238 14.69 -9.43 11.80
N THR A 239 15.56 -9.61 12.79
CA THR A 239 15.64 -8.74 13.96
C THR A 239 16.07 -7.31 13.59
N ALA A 240 17.01 -7.16 12.66
CA ALA A 240 17.42 -5.86 12.12
C ALA A 240 16.27 -5.15 11.38
N LEU A 241 15.41 -5.90 10.70
CA LEU A 241 14.21 -5.33 10.06
C LEU A 241 13.15 -4.89 11.06
N TYR A 242 13.10 -5.49 12.25
CA TYR A 242 12.27 -5.04 13.38
C TYR A 242 12.90 -3.91 14.20
N SER A 243 14.13 -3.46 13.89
CA SER A 243 14.86 -2.45 14.67
C SER A 243 14.27 -1.04 14.62
N TYR A 244 13.27 -0.79 13.76
CA TYR A 244 12.51 0.45 13.79
C TYR A 244 11.66 0.58 15.07
N VAL A 245 11.41 -0.54 15.76
CA VAL A 245 10.79 -0.56 17.09
C VAL A 245 11.92 -0.54 18.13
N PRO A 246 11.85 0.32 19.18
CA PRO A 246 12.92 0.45 20.19
C PRO A 246 13.35 -0.89 20.82
N ALA A 247 12.42 -1.84 20.99
CA ALA A 247 12.70 -3.17 21.49
C ALA A 247 13.58 -4.01 20.53
N GLY A 248 13.37 -3.89 19.21
CA GLY A 248 14.18 -4.59 18.21
C GLY A 248 15.62 -4.10 18.17
N PHE A 249 15.84 -2.79 18.34
CA PHE A 249 17.18 -2.21 18.44
C PHE A 249 17.93 -2.73 19.67
N LEU A 250 17.26 -2.82 20.83
CA LEU A 250 17.84 -3.33 22.07
C LEU A 250 18.27 -4.81 21.92
N ILE A 251 17.42 -5.64 21.30
CA ILE A 251 17.75 -7.04 21.01
C ILE A 251 18.96 -7.14 20.06
N LEU A 252 19.03 -6.30 19.03
CA LEU A 252 20.18 -6.25 18.12
C LEU A 252 21.48 -5.88 18.87
N CYS A 253 21.45 -4.88 19.74
CA CYS A 253 22.60 -4.50 20.57
C CYS A 253 23.05 -5.64 21.50
N LEU A 254 22.11 -6.39 22.08
CA LEU A 254 22.43 -7.55 22.92
C LEU A 254 23.07 -8.68 22.10
N ILE A 255 22.59 -8.95 20.88
CA ILE A 255 23.19 -9.95 19.98
C ILE A 255 24.61 -9.53 19.57
N ILE A 256 24.81 -8.26 19.18
CA ILE A 256 26.14 -7.74 18.83
C ILE A 256 27.08 -7.83 20.05
N SER A 257 26.60 -7.45 21.23
CA SER A 257 27.36 -7.56 22.48
C SER A 257 27.75 -9.02 22.76
N TYR A 258 26.83 -9.96 22.62
CA TYR A 258 27.10 -11.40 22.78
C TYR A 258 28.18 -11.90 21.80
N ILE A 259 28.11 -11.49 20.52
CA ILE A 259 29.12 -11.83 19.51
C ILE A 259 30.49 -11.24 19.89
N CYS A 260 30.54 -9.97 20.30
CA CYS A 260 31.78 -9.32 20.74
C CYS A 260 32.39 -10.01 21.98
N LEU A 261 31.56 -10.37 22.97
CA LEU A 261 32.00 -11.11 24.15
C LEU A 261 32.54 -12.51 23.80
N GLY A 262 31.95 -13.13 22.77
CA GLY A 262 32.45 -14.38 22.21
C GLY A 262 33.83 -14.24 21.56
N PHE A 263 34.06 -13.19 20.75
CA PHE A 263 35.38 -12.93 20.14
C PHE A 263 36.46 -12.61 21.18
N LEU A 264 36.07 -12.02 22.31
CA LEU A 264 36.94 -11.81 23.46
C LEU A 264 37.21 -13.09 24.28
N LYS A 265 36.64 -14.25 23.88
CA LYS A 265 36.71 -15.54 24.57
C LYS A 265 36.15 -15.51 26.01
N ILE A 266 35.29 -14.55 26.30
CA ILE A 266 34.63 -14.42 27.61
C ILE A 266 33.45 -15.38 27.71
N VAL A 267 32.74 -15.59 26.59
CA VAL A 267 31.61 -16.51 26.47
C VAL A 267 31.89 -17.49 25.31
N PRO A 268 31.64 -18.80 25.45
CA PRO A 268 31.83 -19.74 24.34
C PRO A 268 30.88 -19.43 23.18
N ILE A 269 31.44 -19.22 21.98
CA ILE A 269 30.67 -19.17 20.74
C ILE A 269 30.48 -20.62 20.25
N PRO A 270 29.24 -21.04 19.89
CA PRO A 270 28.99 -22.35 19.28
C PRO A 270 29.64 -22.54 17.89
#